data_AF-A0A7J9J416-F1
#
_entry.id   AF-A0A7J9J416-F1
#
_cell.length_a   1.000
_cell.length_b   1.000
_cell.length_c   1.000
_cell.angle_alpha   90.00
_cell.angle_beta   90.00
_cell.angle_gamma   90.00
#
_symmetry.space_group_name_H-M   'P 1'
#
loop_
_entity.id
_entity.type
_entity.pdbx_description
1 polymer ?
#
loop_
_entity_poly.entity_id
_entity_poly.type
_entity_poly.pdbx_seq_one_letter_code
_entity_poly.pdbx_strand_id
1 'polypeptide(L)'
;KLTPAAFEKHSGRETARKWKNNVWVIVNGEKVSLSKTALLKYYNQASKNANGTNRSHNGRVCHRDEFVRCSRCNKERRFRLRTKEECRIHHDALADVNWKCSDLPYDRIWFANHKLYDLTCFQHLI
;
A
#
# COMPACT_ATOMS: atom_id res chain seq x y z
N LYS A 1 13.41 -8.36 24.63
CA LYS A 1 13.00 -6.96 24.91
C LYS A 1 11.58 -6.98 25.49
N LEU A 2 11.39 -6.47 26.70
CA LEU A 2 10.07 -6.38 27.35
C LEU A 2 9.31 -5.16 26.78
N THR A 3 8.10 -5.36 26.26
CA THR A 3 7.27 -4.22 25.80
C THR A 3 6.54 -3.60 26.98
N PRO A 4 6.16 -2.31 26.92
CA PRO A 4 5.38 -1.69 27.99
C PRO A 4 4.05 -2.41 28.31
N ALA A 5 3.43 -3.04 27.30
CA ALA A 5 2.24 -3.86 27.50
C ALA A 5 2.55 -5.20 28.21
N ALA A 6 3.69 -5.82 27.90
CA ALA A 6 4.14 -7.03 28.61
C ALA A 6 4.52 -6.73 30.07
N PHE A 7 5.06 -5.53 30.34
CA PHE A 7 5.31 -5.05 31.70
C PHE A 7 4.02 -4.89 32.51
N GLU A 8 2.95 -4.30 31.95
CA GLU A 8 1.64 -4.23 32.63
C GLU A 8 1.07 -5.63 32.92
N LYS A 9 1.15 -6.56 31.95
CA LYS A 9 0.64 -7.93 32.15
C LYS A 9 1.32 -8.65 33.33
N HIS A 10 2.58 -8.33 33.59
CA HIS A 10 3.32 -8.89 34.72
C HIS A 10 2.81 -8.38 36.08
N SER A 11 2.14 -7.21 36.14
CA SER A 11 1.64 -6.64 37.40
C SER A 11 0.28 -7.20 37.84
N GLY A 12 -0.22 -8.28 37.23
CA GLY A 12 -1.46 -8.96 37.63
C GLY A 12 -2.76 -8.14 37.44
N ARG A 13 -2.70 -7.01 36.75
CA ARG A 13 -3.86 -6.14 36.49
C ARG A 13 -4.34 -6.33 35.05
N GLU A 14 -5.43 -7.08 34.89
CA GLU A 14 -6.02 -7.33 33.58
C GLU A 14 -7.03 -6.23 33.19
N THR A 15 -6.54 -5.00 32.97
CA THR A 15 -7.33 -3.97 32.26
C THR A 15 -6.88 -3.93 30.81
N ALA A 16 -7.52 -4.76 29.98
CA ALA A 16 -7.24 -4.80 28.56
C ALA A 16 -7.33 -3.39 27.94
N ARG A 17 -6.23 -2.96 27.29
CA ARG A 17 -6.09 -1.75 26.46
C ARG A 17 -5.73 -0.43 27.16
N LYS A 18 -5.48 -0.39 28.49
CA LYS A 18 -5.14 0.86 29.20
C LYS A 18 -3.71 0.97 29.75
N TRP A 19 -2.76 0.11 29.35
CA TRP A 19 -1.35 0.19 29.81
C TRP A 19 -0.74 1.60 29.79
N LYS A 20 -1.10 2.43 28.81
CA LYS A 20 -0.62 3.82 28.68
C LYS A 20 -0.99 4.71 29.87
N ASN A 21 -2.08 4.38 30.57
CA ASN A 21 -2.56 5.10 31.76
C ASN A 21 -2.03 4.49 33.06
N ASN A 22 -1.68 3.21 33.03
CA ASN A 22 -1.27 2.44 34.21
C ASN A 22 0.25 2.41 34.40
N VAL A 23 1.02 2.74 33.37
CA VAL A 23 2.48 2.84 33.44
C VAL A 23 2.91 4.22 33.93
N TRP A 24 3.89 4.23 34.83
CA TRP A 24 4.48 5.41 35.44
C TRP A 24 5.98 5.43 35.16
N VAL A 25 6.56 6.61 35.12
CA VAL A 25 8.00 6.84 34.99
C VAL A 25 8.47 7.68 36.17
N ILE A 26 9.71 7.45 36.61
CA ILE A 26 10.35 8.25 37.66
C ILE A 26 11.23 9.28 36.95
N VAL A 27 10.92 10.56 37.11
CA VAL A 27 11.71 11.68 36.59
C VAL A 27 12.14 12.51 37.78
N ASN A 28 13.46 12.67 37.98
CA ASN A 28 14.02 13.43 39.11
C ASN A 28 13.48 13.01 40.50
N GLY A 29 13.23 11.71 40.69
CA GLY A 29 12.69 11.17 41.95
C GLY A 29 11.16 11.24 42.07
N GLU A 30 10.48 11.94 41.17
CA GLU A 30 9.02 12.05 41.17
C GLU A 30 8.35 11.01 40.29
N LYS A 31 7.27 10.42 40.78
CA LYS A 31 6.48 9.43 40.06
C LYS A 31 5.43 10.13 39.18
N VAL A 32 5.64 10.10 37.87
CA VAL A 32 4.78 10.76 36.88
C VAL A 32 4.11 9.72 35.98
N SER A 33 2.82 9.89 35.69
CA SER A 33 2.11 8.98 34.77
C SER A 33 2.63 9.13 33.35
N LEU A 34 2.90 8.01 32.66
CA LEU A 34 3.47 8.02 31.30
C LEU A 34 2.63 8.86 30.33
N SER A 35 1.30 8.81 30.46
CA SER A 35 0.33 9.60 29.68
C SER A 35 0.52 11.13 29.77
N LYS A 36 1.10 11.63 30.86
CA LYS A 36 1.36 13.06 31.07
C LYS A 36 2.75 13.49 30.56
N THR A 37 3.57 12.54 30.10
CA THR A 37 4.94 12.82 29.63
C THR A 37 5.02 12.92 28.11
N ALA A 38 6.04 13.61 27.61
CA ALA A 38 6.35 13.64 26.18
C ALA A 38 6.82 12.28 25.62
N LEU A 39 7.29 11.37 26.48
CA LEU A 39 7.80 10.03 26.10
C LEU A 39 6.73 9.18 25.39
N LEU A 40 5.47 9.33 25.78
CA LEU A 40 4.38 8.61 25.12
C LEU A 40 4.21 9.06 23.66
N LYS A 41 4.49 10.33 23.34
CA LYS A 41 4.45 10.84 21.96
C LYS A 41 5.51 10.14 21.10
N TYR A 42 6.74 10.05 21.61
CA TYR A 42 7.84 9.35 20.92
C TYR A 42 7.56 7.86 20.73
N TYR A 43 7.03 7.17 21.76
CA TYR A 43 6.62 5.77 21.63
C TYR A 43 5.52 5.58 20.57
N ASN A 44 4.51 6.44 20.55
CA ASN A 44 3.44 6.38 19.56
C ASN A 44 3.96 6.66 18.14
N GLN A 45 4.96 7.53 17.97
CA GLN A 45 5.56 7.82 16.67
C GLN A 45 6.44 6.66 16.19
N ALA A 46 7.30 6.12 17.06
CA ALA A 46 8.10 4.94 16.77
C ALA A 46 7.21 3.72 16.43
N SER A 47 6.11 3.51 17.14
CA SER A 47 5.17 2.42 16.85
C SER A 47 4.34 2.65 15.58
N LYS A 48 4.03 3.90 15.21
CA LYS A 48 3.45 4.23 13.89
C LYS A 48 4.42 3.97 12.75
N ASN A 49 5.70 4.29 12.94
CA ASN A 49 6.73 4.08 11.92
C ASN A 49 7.10 2.60 11.78
N ALA A 50 7.14 1.84 12.88
CA ALA A 50 7.36 0.39 12.86
C ALA A 50 6.17 -0.38 12.23
N ASN A 51 4.94 0.10 12.42
CA ASN A 51 3.74 -0.44 11.77
C ASN A 51 3.41 0.28 10.44
N GLY A 52 4.30 1.15 9.95
CA GLY A 52 4.07 2.08 8.85
C GLY A 52 4.14 1.44 7.47
N THR A 53 4.59 0.18 7.37
CA THR A 53 4.61 -0.55 6.10
C THR A 53 3.26 -1.17 5.73
N ASN A 54 2.27 -1.20 6.66
CA ASN A 54 1.02 -1.95 6.46
C ASN A 54 -0.28 -1.20 6.82
N ARG A 55 -0.27 0.14 6.88
CA ARG A 55 -1.51 0.93 7.11
C ARG A 55 -2.27 1.30 5.82
N SER A 56 -2.35 0.38 4.87
CA SER A 56 -3.35 0.43 3.79
C SER A 56 -4.53 -0.50 4.11
N HIS A 57 -5.15 -0.38 5.29
CA HIS A 57 -6.45 -1.03 5.54
C HIS A 57 -7.64 -0.07 5.42
N ASN A 58 -7.40 1.15 4.94
CA ASN A 58 -8.40 2.01 4.27
C ASN A 58 -7.74 3.00 3.29
N GLY A 59 -6.55 2.64 2.81
CA GLY A 59 -5.61 3.52 2.11
C GLY A 59 -4.70 2.72 1.19
N ARG A 60 -5.27 1.79 0.42
CA ARG A 60 -4.59 1.44 -0.83
C ARG A 60 -4.68 2.71 -1.66
N VAL A 61 -3.55 3.29 -2.05
CA VAL A 61 -3.52 4.07 -3.28
C VAL A 61 -3.80 3.05 -4.37
N CYS A 62 -5.07 2.66 -4.50
CA CYS A 62 -5.57 2.05 -5.71
C CYS A 62 -5.43 3.20 -6.70
N HIS A 63 -4.42 3.13 -7.55
CA HIS A 63 -4.32 4.10 -8.62
C HIS A 63 -5.62 4.03 -9.43
N ARG A 64 -6.04 5.16 -9.98
CA ARG A 64 -7.14 5.15 -10.94
C ARG A 64 -6.72 4.36 -12.17
N ASP A 65 -7.68 4.11 -13.06
CA ASP A 65 -7.34 3.55 -14.36
C ASP A 65 -6.41 4.56 -15.09
N GLU A 66 -5.24 4.10 -15.51
CA GLU A 66 -4.25 4.88 -16.28
C GLU A 66 -4.18 4.37 -17.72
N PHE A 67 -3.58 5.14 -18.63
CA PHE A 67 -3.52 4.79 -20.05
C PHE A 67 -2.09 4.88 -20.59
N VAL A 68 -1.70 3.90 -21.41
CA VAL A 68 -0.43 3.91 -22.16
C VAL A 68 -0.74 3.83 -23.64
N ARG A 69 -0.04 4.63 -24.46
CA ARG A 69 -0.20 4.64 -25.91
C ARG A 69 0.70 3.59 -26.54
N CYS A 70 0.12 2.74 -27.38
CA CYS A 70 0.85 1.76 -28.16
C CYS A 70 1.67 2.45 -29.27
N SER A 71 2.96 2.16 -29.34
CA SER A 71 3.88 2.66 -30.37
C SER A 71 3.49 2.24 -31.79
N ARG A 72 2.85 1.07 -31.96
CA ARG A 72 2.49 0.51 -33.28
C ARG A 72 1.18 1.03 -33.85
N CYS A 73 0.12 1.08 -33.04
CA CYS A 73 -1.22 1.43 -33.50
C CYS A 73 -1.71 2.78 -32.98
N ASN A 74 -0.91 3.50 -32.18
CA ASN A 74 -1.21 4.80 -31.58
C ASN A 74 -2.47 4.85 -30.70
N LYS A 75 -3.07 3.70 -30.39
CA LYS A 75 -4.23 3.61 -29.50
C LYS A 75 -3.79 3.60 -28.04
N GLU A 76 -4.63 4.18 -27.21
CA GLU A 76 -4.49 4.09 -25.76
C GLU A 76 -5.03 2.76 -25.24
N ARG A 77 -4.34 2.21 -24.23
CA ARG A 77 -4.68 0.96 -23.55
C ARG A 77 -4.74 1.22 -22.05
N ARG A 78 -5.81 0.71 -21.44
CA ARG A 78 -6.18 0.99 -20.06
C ARG A 78 -5.51 0.00 -19.09
N PHE A 79 -4.96 0.51 -18.00
CA PHE A 79 -4.39 -0.25 -16.88
C PHE A 79 -5.21 0.04 -15.62
N ARG A 80 -5.75 -0.99 -14.96
CA ARG A 80 -6.67 -0.83 -13.82
C ARG A 80 -6.00 -0.62 -12.46
N LEU A 81 -4.72 -0.98 -12.35
CA LEU A 81 -3.84 -0.72 -11.20
C LEU A 81 -4.44 -1.11 -9.83
N ARG A 82 -5.17 -2.24 -9.76
CA ARG A 82 -5.82 -2.76 -8.55
C ARG A 82 -4.87 -3.59 -7.69
N THR A 83 -3.83 -4.15 -8.29
CA THR A 83 -2.80 -4.94 -7.61
C THR A 83 -1.41 -4.35 -7.80
N LYS A 84 -0.49 -4.67 -6.88
CA LYS A 84 0.92 -4.24 -7.00
C LYS A 84 1.57 -4.74 -8.29
N GLU A 85 1.16 -5.93 -8.75
CA GLU A 85 1.62 -6.52 -10.01
C GLU A 85 1.13 -5.70 -11.20
N GLU A 86 -0.15 -5.33 -11.24
CA GLU A 86 -0.70 -4.45 -12.29
C GLU A 86 -0.01 -3.08 -12.31
N CYS A 87 0.32 -2.51 -11.15
CA CYS A 87 1.12 -1.28 -11.06
C CYS A 87 2.50 -1.45 -11.69
N ARG A 88 3.18 -2.56 -11.41
CA ARG A 88 4.49 -2.85 -11.99
C ARG A 88 4.43 -2.94 -13.52
N ILE A 89 3.48 -3.72 -14.05
CA ILE A 89 3.29 -3.87 -15.50
C ILE A 89 3.05 -2.51 -16.18
N HIS A 90 2.28 -1.64 -15.54
CA HIS A 90 2.06 -0.28 -16.04
C HIS A 90 3.34 0.57 -16.03
N HIS A 91 4.12 0.53 -14.96
CA HIS A 91 5.39 1.26 -14.90
C HIS A 91 6.39 0.76 -15.94
N ASP A 92 6.48 -0.56 -16.14
CA ASP A 92 7.33 -1.17 -17.17
C ASP A 92 6.88 -0.71 -18.56
N ALA A 93 5.56 -0.70 -18.82
CA ALA A 93 4.98 -0.23 -20.08
C ALA A 93 5.22 1.28 -20.33
N LEU A 94 5.11 2.12 -19.29
CA LEU A 94 5.39 3.55 -19.40
C LEU A 94 6.86 3.85 -19.64
N ALA A 95 7.77 3.02 -19.13
CA ALA A 95 9.21 3.18 -19.29
C ALA A 95 9.70 2.74 -20.68
N ASP A 96 8.98 1.82 -21.34
CA ASP A 96 9.32 1.34 -22.67
C ASP A 96 8.69 2.22 -23.78
N VAL A 97 9.53 3.00 -24.45
CA VAL A 97 9.13 3.86 -25.59
C VAL A 97 8.55 3.03 -26.76
N ASN A 98 8.94 1.77 -26.88
CA ASN A 98 8.49 0.87 -27.94
C ASN A 98 7.31 -0.01 -27.52
N TRP A 99 6.74 0.21 -26.34
CA TRP A 99 5.65 -0.60 -25.80
C TRP A 99 4.50 -0.75 -26.80
N LYS A 100 4.05 -1.99 -27.02
CA LYS A 100 2.95 -2.33 -27.94
C LYS A 100 1.86 -3.13 -27.23
N CYS A 101 0.64 -3.05 -27.74
CA CYS A 101 -0.53 -3.76 -27.18
C CYS A 101 -0.31 -5.26 -26.97
N SER A 102 0.51 -5.91 -27.81
CA SER A 102 0.80 -7.34 -27.70
C SER A 102 1.66 -7.71 -26.48
N ASP A 103 2.31 -6.72 -25.85
CA ASP A 103 3.13 -6.92 -24.66
C ASP A 103 2.28 -6.96 -23.39
N LEU A 104 0.98 -6.60 -23.46
CA LEU A 104 0.08 -6.67 -22.33
C LEU A 104 -0.26 -8.14 -22.01
N PRO A 105 0.10 -8.66 -20.82
CA PRO A 105 -0.04 -10.09 -20.51
C PRO A 105 -1.51 -10.54 -20.36
N TYR A 106 -2.41 -9.63 -19.97
CA TYR A 106 -3.82 -9.95 -19.64
C TYR A 106 -4.80 -9.80 -20.80
N ASP A 107 -4.41 -9.18 -21.92
CA ASP A 107 -5.34 -8.95 -23.03
C ASP A 107 -5.62 -10.20 -23.87
N ARG A 108 -4.92 -11.33 -23.64
CA ARG A 108 -5.20 -12.60 -24.36
C ARG A 108 -6.66 -13.08 -24.22
N ILE A 109 -7.37 -12.67 -23.15
CA ILE A 109 -8.77 -13.09 -22.89
C ILE A 109 -9.78 -12.01 -23.33
N TRP A 110 -9.37 -10.73 -23.41
CA TRP A 110 -10.26 -9.63 -23.81
C TRP A 110 -10.35 -9.44 -25.34
N PHE A 111 -9.57 -10.18 -26.13
CA PHE A 111 -9.79 -10.27 -27.58
C PHE A 111 -11.15 -10.88 -27.95
N ALA A 112 -11.83 -11.58 -27.02
CA ALA A 112 -13.10 -12.25 -27.30
C ALA A 112 -14.36 -11.39 -27.03
N ASN A 113 -14.30 -10.31 -26.23
CA ASN A 113 -15.51 -9.71 -25.66
C ASN A 113 -15.71 -8.19 -25.89
N HIS A 114 -14.87 -7.53 -26.68
CA HIS A 114 -15.15 -6.15 -27.10
C HIS A 114 -14.95 -5.98 -28.60
N LYS A 115 -15.97 -6.39 -29.35
CA LYS A 115 -16.22 -6.04 -30.75
C LYS A 115 -16.67 -4.57 -30.94
N LEU A 116 -16.28 -3.66 -30.05
CA LEU A 116 -16.54 -2.23 -30.23
C LEU A 116 -15.24 -1.50 -29.90
N TYR A 117 -14.76 -0.72 -30.88
CA TYR A 117 -13.50 0.03 -30.88
C TYR A 117 -12.23 -0.79 -31.19
N ASP A 118 -12.24 -1.30 -32.43
CA ASP A 118 -11.19 -1.02 -33.43
C ASP A 118 -10.30 -2.23 -33.85
N LEU A 119 -10.81 -2.93 -34.87
CA LEU A 119 -10.29 -4.11 -35.59
C LEU A 119 -8.95 -3.90 -36.32
N THR A 120 -8.38 -2.70 -36.35
CA THR A 120 -7.22 -2.40 -37.22
C THR A 120 -5.87 -2.97 -36.75
N CYS A 121 -5.77 -3.56 -35.57
CA CYS A 121 -4.48 -4.10 -35.07
C CYS A 121 -4.23 -5.57 -35.44
N PHE A 122 -5.26 -6.31 -35.85
CA PHE A 122 -5.12 -7.72 -36.26
C PHE A 122 -4.72 -7.87 -37.74
N GLN A 123 -4.97 -6.86 -38.57
CA GLN A 123 -4.77 -6.95 -40.02
C GLN A 123 -3.29 -6.92 -40.47
N HIS A 124 -2.34 -6.63 -39.58
CA HIS A 124 -0.91 -6.52 -39.89
C HIS A 124 -0.07 -7.69 -39.33
N LEU A 125 -0.72 -8.79 -38.93
CA LEU A 125 -0.08 -9.99 -38.39
C LEU A 125 -0.38 -11.27 -39.20
N ILE A 126 -0.85 -11.10 -40.44
CA ILE A 126 -0.86 -12.16 -41.47
C ILE A 126 0.01 -11.70 -42.63
#